data_AF-A0A084T4N3-F1
#
_entry.id   AF-A0A084T4N3-F1
#
_cell.length_a   1.000
_cell.length_b   1.000
_cell.length_c   1.000
_cell.angle_alpha   90.00
_cell.angle_beta   90.00
_cell.angle_gamma   90.00
#
_symmetry.space_group_name_H-M   'P 1'
#
loop_
_entity.id
_entity.type
_entity.pdbx_description
1 polymer ?
#
loop_
_entity_poly.entity_id
_entity_poly.type
_entity_poly.pdbx_seq_one_letter_code
_entity_poly.pdbx_strand_id
1 'polypeptide(L)'
;MKSLIILTLGLASTMAYALMPLKDEKVIELAKVSMEEHLQEEGLTIDDAKVALAFKDKFDKATVYFEVDEHHGEPEIYVVICRDNKCYLNYR
;
A
#
# COMPACT_ATOMS: atom_id res chain seq x y z
N MET A 1 -3.72 16.17 -45.46
CA MET A 1 -4.35 15.53 -44.27
C MET A 1 -3.51 14.32 -43.78
N LYS A 2 -2.29 14.54 -43.29
CA LYS A 2 -1.44 13.48 -42.70
C LYS A 2 -0.70 13.91 -41.42
N SER A 3 -0.58 15.22 -41.16
CA SER A 3 0.16 15.72 -39.99
C SER A 3 -0.65 15.80 -38.68
N LEU A 4 -1.97 15.59 -38.70
CA LEU A 4 -2.79 15.70 -37.48
C LEU A 4 -2.76 14.45 -36.59
N ILE A 5 -2.36 13.29 -37.11
CA ILE A 5 -2.43 12.01 -36.38
C ILE A 5 -1.24 11.83 -35.43
N ILE A 6 -0.12 12.52 -35.67
CA ILE A 6 1.10 12.36 -34.86
C ILE A 6 1.01 13.13 -33.54
N LEU A 7 0.17 14.16 -33.44
CA LEU A 7 0.07 15.00 -32.25
C LEU A 7 -0.73 14.36 -31.10
N THR A 8 -1.58 13.37 -31.37
CA THR A 8 -2.45 12.75 -30.35
C THR A 8 -1.79 11.61 -29.58
N LEU A 9 -0.71 10.99 -30.09
CA LEU A 9 -0.01 9.91 -29.38
C LEU A 9 1.01 10.39 -28.33
N GLY A 10 1.39 11.68 -28.35
CA GLY A 10 2.43 12.20 -27.45
C GLY A 10 1.98 12.50 -26.02
N LEU A 11 0.66 12.62 -25.75
CA LEU A 11 0.14 13.04 -24.44
C LEU A 11 -0.26 11.88 -23.51
N ALA A 12 -0.25 10.63 -23.97
CA ALA A 12 -0.69 9.50 -23.15
C ALA A 12 0.38 9.00 -22.14
N SER A 13 1.63 9.47 -22.23
CA SER A 13 2.76 8.88 -21.48
C SER A 13 3.07 9.51 -20.12
N THR A 14 2.32 10.51 -19.64
CA THR A 14 2.72 11.31 -18.45
C THR A 14 2.07 10.92 -17.12
N MET A 15 1.25 9.85 -17.08
CA MET A 15 0.52 9.44 -15.88
C MET A 15 1.10 8.21 -15.17
N ALA A 16 2.36 7.84 -15.45
CA ALA A 16 3.07 6.86 -14.65
C ALA A 16 3.47 7.51 -13.31
N TYR A 17 2.61 7.42 -12.29
CA TYR A 17 2.99 7.77 -10.93
C TYR A 17 4.12 6.83 -10.51
N ALA A 18 5.32 7.39 -10.28
CA ALA A 18 6.46 6.60 -9.84
C ALA A 18 6.19 6.06 -8.43
N LEU A 19 5.82 4.80 -8.33
CA LEU A 19 5.80 4.07 -7.06
C LEU A 19 7.24 3.71 -6.71
N MET A 20 7.69 4.18 -5.55
CA MET A 20 9.03 3.88 -5.04
C MET A 20 8.91 2.86 -3.91
N PRO A 21 9.77 1.82 -3.87
CA PRO A 21 9.80 0.91 -2.73
C PRO A 21 9.96 1.69 -1.41
N LEU A 22 9.17 1.33 -0.40
CA LEU A 22 9.25 1.97 0.91
C LEU A 22 10.47 1.41 1.65
N LYS A 23 11.42 2.28 1.99
CA LYS A 23 12.64 1.94 2.74
C LYS A 23 12.65 2.48 4.17
N ASP A 24 11.66 3.29 4.53
CA ASP A 24 11.59 3.90 5.86
C ASP A 24 10.97 2.91 6.84
N GLU A 25 11.83 2.26 7.64
CA GLU A 25 11.43 1.29 8.66
C GLU A 25 10.47 1.90 9.68
N LYS A 26 10.57 3.20 10.01
CA LYS A 26 9.66 3.83 10.97
C LYS A 26 8.23 3.87 10.46
N VAL A 27 8.05 4.09 9.16
CA VAL A 27 6.72 4.08 8.54
C VAL A 27 6.16 2.66 8.51
N ILE A 28 7.00 1.65 8.29
CA ILE A 28 6.59 0.24 8.33
C ILE A 28 6.15 -0.15 9.75
N GLU A 29 6.89 0.25 10.79
CA GLU A 29 6.50 -0.02 12.18
C GLU A 29 5.20 0.69 12.56
N LEU A 30 4.99 1.94 12.14
CA LEU A 30 3.70 2.62 12.33
C LEU A 30 2.55 1.91 11.60
N ALA A 31 2.82 1.36 10.42
CA ALA A 31 1.83 0.59 9.69
C ALA A 31 1.47 -0.71 10.42
N LYS A 32 2.46 -1.39 11.01
CA LYS A 32 2.25 -2.59 11.84
C LYS A 32 1.40 -2.28 13.07
N VAL A 33 1.64 -1.17 13.76
CA VAL A 33 0.79 -0.77 14.91
C VAL A 33 -0.66 -0.58 14.48
N SER A 34 -0.91 0.09 13.34
CA SER A 34 -2.27 0.23 12.81
C SER A 34 -2.90 -1.10 12.39
N MET A 35 -2.09 -2.08 11.97
CA MET A 35 -2.56 -3.42 11.61
C MET A 35 -2.87 -4.24 12.87
N GLU A 36 -2.03 -4.15 13.90
CA GLU A 36 -2.16 -4.88 15.16
C GLU A 36 -3.48 -4.57 15.87
N GLU A 37 -3.92 -3.32 15.85
CA GLU A 37 -5.24 -2.93 16.40
C GLU A 37 -6.38 -3.75 15.76
N HIS A 38 -6.35 -3.92 14.43
CA HIS A 38 -7.36 -4.70 13.71
C HIS A 38 -7.23 -6.21 13.99
N LEU A 39 -6.01 -6.74 13.95
CA LEU A 39 -5.76 -8.17 14.20
C LEU A 39 -6.24 -8.59 15.60
N GLN A 40 -6.06 -7.74 16.61
CA GLN A 40 -6.54 -8.01 17.96
C GLN A 40 -8.08 -8.13 18.02
N GLU A 41 -8.83 -7.38 17.21
CA GLU A 41 -10.29 -7.51 17.11
C GLU A 41 -10.70 -8.87 16.51
N GLU A 42 -9.84 -9.45 15.68
CA GLU A 42 -10.02 -10.76 15.05
C GLU A 42 -9.40 -11.91 15.86
N GLY A 43 -8.79 -11.62 17.02
CA GLY A 43 -8.13 -12.60 17.87
C GLY A 43 -6.76 -13.07 17.36
N LEU A 44 -6.15 -12.30 16.47
CA LEU A 44 -4.83 -12.51 15.87
C LEU A 44 -3.78 -11.57 16.47
N THR A 45 -2.52 -11.76 16.07
CA THR A 45 -1.37 -10.94 16.46
C THR A 45 -0.61 -10.46 15.25
N ILE A 46 0.25 -9.44 15.43
CA ILE A 46 1.08 -8.93 14.33
C ILE A 46 2.03 -9.98 13.73
N ASP A 47 2.36 -11.04 14.49
CA ASP A 47 3.19 -12.15 14.01
C ASP A 47 2.47 -13.02 12.97
N ASP A 48 1.13 -12.96 12.93
CA ASP A 48 0.28 -13.63 11.93
C ASP A 48 0.22 -12.85 10.60
N ALA A 49 0.80 -11.64 10.56
CA ALA A 49 0.80 -10.76 9.40
C ALA A 49 2.21 -10.58 8.81
N LYS A 50 2.32 -10.67 7.48
CA LYS A 50 3.56 -10.45 6.72
C LYS A 50 3.41 -9.26 5.80
N VAL A 51 4.42 -8.39 5.76
CA VAL A 51 4.47 -7.31 4.76
C VAL A 51 4.72 -7.93 3.38
N ALA A 52 3.69 -7.97 2.53
CA ALA A 52 3.78 -8.51 1.18
C ALA A 52 4.36 -7.47 0.20
N LEU A 53 3.98 -6.20 0.36
CA LEU A 53 4.44 -5.12 -0.50
C LEU A 53 4.38 -3.78 0.24
N ALA A 54 5.39 -2.93 0.08
CA ALA A 54 5.37 -1.58 0.63
C ALA A 54 5.97 -0.57 -0.35
N PHE A 55 5.24 0.50 -0.64
CA PHE A 55 5.69 1.57 -1.52
C PHE A 55 5.25 2.94 -1.03
N LYS A 56 5.87 3.98 -1.58
CA LYS A 56 5.42 5.36 -1.46
C LYS A 56 5.15 5.97 -2.83
N ASP A 57 4.17 6.86 -2.89
CA ASP A 57 3.93 7.70 -4.06
C ASP A 57 4.70 9.03 -3.98
N LYS A 58 4.61 9.84 -5.05
CA LYS A 58 5.27 11.14 -5.17
C LYS A 58 4.77 12.20 -4.16
N PHE A 59 3.70 11.92 -3.42
CA PHE A 59 3.13 12.80 -2.41
C PHE A 59 3.46 12.33 -0.99
N ASP A 60 4.49 11.49 -0.86
CA ASP A 60 4.92 10.86 0.39
C ASP A 60 3.81 10.09 1.12
N LYS A 61 2.79 9.64 0.38
CA LYS A 61 1.83 8.67 0.90
C LYS A 61 2.45 7.29 0.77
N ALA A 62 2.61 6.61 1.89
CA ALA A 62 3.01 5.21 1.91
C ALA A 62 1.79 4.29 1.89
N THR A 63 1.92 3.15 1.23
CA THR A 63 0.91 2.08 1.19
C THR A 63 1.63 0.77 1.45
N VAL A 64 1.17 0.07 2.48
CA VAL A 64 1.75 -1.18 2.96
C VAL A 64 0.66 -2.26 2.89
N TYR A 65 0.95 -3.33 2.19
CA TYR A 65 0.10 -4.50 2.05
C TYR A 65 0.57 -5.55 3.05
N PHE A 66 -0.35 -6.02 3.87
CA PHE A 66 -0.15 -7.13 4.79
C PHE A 66 -0.90 -8.35 4.26
N GLU A 67 -0.21 -9.46 4.17
CA GLU A 67 -0.81 -10.78 3.99
C GLU A 67 -0.96 -11.42 5.37
N VAL A 68 -2.17 -11.83 5.71
CA VAL A 68 -2.50 -12.42 7.01
C VAL A 68 -2.95 -13.86 6.78
N ASP A 69 -2.27 -14.79 7.45
CA ASP A 69 -2.59 -16.20 7.37
C ASP A 69 -3.76 -16.50 8.32
N GLU A 70 -5.00 -16.58 7.80
CA GLU A 70 -6.15 -16.96 8.62
C GLU A 70 -6.09 -18.41 9.10
N HIS A 71 -6.62 -18.67 10.30
CA HIS A 71 -6.69 -20.03 10.85
C HIS A 71 -7.74 -20.93 10.14
N HIS A 72 -8.58 -20.37 9.27
CA HIS A 72 -9.75 -21.05 8.69
C HIS A 72 -9.88 -20.99 7.16
N GLY A 73 -8.92 -20.42 6.42
CA GLY A 73 -9.13 -20.11 5.00
C GLY A 73 -7.87 -19.82 4.17
N GLU A 74 -8.08 -19.10 3.07
CA GLU A 74 -7.01 -18.55 2.22
C GLU A 74 -6.44 -17.26 2.83
N PRO A 75 -5.20 -16.88 2.51
CA PRO A 75 -4.61 -15.65 3.04
C PRO A 75 -5.41 -14.41 2.66
N GLU A 76 -5.63 -13.51 3.62
CA GLU A 76 -6.28 -12.24 3.39
C GLU A 76 -5.27 -11.10 3.21
N ILE A 77 -5.60 -10.16 2.33
CA ILE A 77 -4.74 -9.00 2.03
C ILE A 77 -5.35 -7.73 2.61
N TYR A 78 -4.65 -7.14 3.56
CA TYR A 78 -5.01 -5.86 4.16
C TYR A 78 -4.11 -4.75 3.66
N VAL A 79 -4.65 -3.54 3.62
CA VAL A 79 -3.93 -2.35 3.14
C VAL A 79 -3.89 -1.31 4.22
N VAL A 80 -2.69 -0.91 4.63
CA VAL A 80 -2.46 0.23 5.51
C VAL A 80 -1.95 1.40 4.69
N ILE A 81 -2.58 2.57 4.86
CA ILE A 81 -2.15 3.82 4.24
C ILE A 81 -1.56 4.71 5.31
N CYS A 82 -0.34 5.21 5.07
CA CYS A 82 0.34 6.14 5.95
C CYS A 82 0.59 7.49 5.27
N ARG A 83 0.29 8.58 5.99
CA ARG A 83 0.55 9.96 5.56
C ARG A 83 0.76 10.84 6.78
N ASP A 84 1.73 11.76 6.72
CA ASP A 84 2.02 12.72 7.80
C ASP A 84 2.19 12.04 9.18
N ASN A 85 2.91 10.90 9.21
CA ASN A 85 3.13 10.04 10.38
C ASN A 85 1.85 9.44 11.01
N LYS A 86 0.74 9.38 10.28
CA LYS A 86 -0.48 8.69 10.70
C LYS A 86 -0.75 7.55 9.74
N CYS A 87 -1.07 6.38 10.28
CA CYS A 87 -1.42 5.19 9.51
C CYS A 87 -2.85 4.77 9.84
N TYR A 88 -3.54 4.18 8.87
CA TYR A 88 -4.88 3.64 9.05
C TYR A 88 -5.10 2.44 8.15
N LEU A 89 -5.86 1.46 8.64
CA LEU A 89 -6.35 0.35 7.84
C LEU A 89 -7.37 0.87 6.80
N ASN A 90 -7.27 0.39 5.57
CA ASN A 90 -8.13 0.77 4.46
C ASN A 90 -9.01 -0.42 4.06
N TYR A 91 -10.23 -0.47 4.61
CA TYR A 91 -11.26 -1.50 4.40
C TYR A 91 -11.95 -1.47 3.02
N ARG A 92 -11.21 -1.14 1.97
CA ARG A 92 -11.79 -0.80 0.66
C ARG A 92 -12.25 -1.99 -0.16
#